data_AF-A0A431NQG2-F1
#
_entry.id   AF-A0A431NQG2-F1
#
_cell.length_a   1.000
_cell.length_b   1.000
_cell.length_c   1.000
_cell.angle_alpha   90.00
_cell.angle_beta   90.00
_cell.angle_gamma   90.00
#
_symmetry.space_group_name_H-M   'P 1'
#
loop_
_entity.id
_entity.type
_entity.pdbx_description
1 polymer ?
#
loop_
_entity_poly.entity_id
_entity_poly.type
_entity_poly.pdbx_seq_one_letter_code
_entity_poly.pdbx_strand_id
1 'polypeptide(L)' 'MEKTQVYLPKEELDAVREAAARSGRSIAEIIRDAIRQVLLKPQTDGPVAIWDGQPKRSSSDHDSVHDEP' A
#
# COMPACT_ATOMS: atom_id res chain seq x y z
N MET A 1 11.49 14.44 10.96
CA MET A 1 11.47 13.02 11.36
C MET A 1 11.40 12.98 12.87
N GLU A 2 10.47 12.22 13.43
CA GLU A 2 10.40 11.98 14.87
C GLU A 2 11.10 10.66 15.20
N LYS A 3 11.82 10.61 16.32
CA LYS A 3 12.53 9.41 16.77
C LYS A 3 11.55 8.54 17.56
N THR A 4 11.31 7.33 17.06
CA THR A 4 10.51 6.31 17.77
C THR A 4 11.42 5.16 18.18
N GLN A 5 11.26 4.64 19.39
CA GLN A 5 11.93 3.44 19.88
C GLN A 5 10.89 2.33 20.08
N VAL A 6 11.18 1.15 19.57
CA VAL A 6 10.32 -0.04 19.68
C VAL A 6 11.14 -1.22 20.18
N TYR A 7 10.52 -2.08 20.98
CA TYR A 7 11.11 -3.33 21.41
C TYR A 7 10.78 -4.41 20.40
N LEU A 8 11.81 -5.12 19.93
CA LEU A 8 11.67 -6.30 19.09
C LEU A 8 12.22 -7.50 19.86
N PRO A 9 11.58 -8.68 19.77
CA PRO A 9 12.23 -9.93 20.15
C PRO A 9 13.59 -10.06 19.46
N LYS A 10 14.53 -10.72 20.14
CA LYS A 10 15.90 -10.87 19.63
C LYS A 10 15.92 -11.52 18.25
N GLU A 11 15.11 -12.55 18.06
CA GLU A 11 14.97 -13.30 16.80
C GLU A 11 14.54 -12.39 15.64
N GLU A 12 13.57 -11.51 15.87
CA GLU A 12 13.11 -10.55 14.86
C GLU A 12 14.17 -9.51 14.54
N LEU A 13 14.89 -9.01 15.56
CA LEU A 13 15.97 -8.05 15.35
C LEU A 13 17.12 -8.67 14.55
N ASP A 14 17.46 -9.93 14.81
CA ASP A 14 18.49 -10.67 14.08
C ASP A 14 18.06 -10.88 12.61
N ALA A 15 16.80 -11.25 12.36
CA ALA A 15 16.25 -11.37 11.01
C ALA A 15 16.31 -10.04 10.22
N VAL A 16 16.00 -8.91 10.87
CA VAL A 16 16.11 -7.59 10.25
C VAL A 16 17.56 -7.23 9.93
N ARG A 17 18.51 -7.61 10.80
CA ARG A 17 19.95 -7.39 10.56
C ARG A 17 20.46 -8.20 9.38
N GLU A 18 20.05 -9.45 9.25
CA GLU A 18 20.40 -10.29 8.10
C GLU A 18 19.81 -9.73 6.80
N ALA A 19 18.56 -9.26 6.82
CA ALA A 19 17.94 -8.62 5.68
C ALA A 19 18.67 -7.33 5.26
N ALA A 20 19.15 -6.54 6.23
CA ALA A 20 19.96 -5.36 6.01
C ALA A 20 21.30 -5.72 5.37
N ALA A 21 22.00 -6.71 5.91
CA ALA A 21 23.27 -7.19 5.37
C ALA A 21 23.12 -7.71 3.92
N ARG A 22 22.07 -8.49 3.64
CA ARG A 22 21.81 -9.04 2.30
C ARG A 22 21.48 -7.97 1.26
N SER A 23 20.81 -6.89 1.67
CA SER A 23 20.38 -5.82 0.76
C SER A 23 21.36 -4.65 0.67
N GLY A 24 22.39 -4.62 1.51
CA GLY A 24 23.32 -3.49 1.63
C GLY A 24 22.66 -2.19 2.14
N ARG A 25 21.47 -2.29 2.72
CA ARG A 25 20.68 -1.15 3.21
C ARG A 25 20.78 -1.02 4.72
N SER A 26 20.51 0.17 5.24
CA SER A 26 20.45 0.36 6.69
C SER A 26 19.22 -0.32 7.29
N ILE A 27 19.33 -0.75 8.55
CA ILE A 27 18.20 -1.30 9.32
C ILE A 27 17.01 -0.31 9.34
N ALA A 28 17.30 0.99 9.48
CA ALA A 28 16.27 2.03 9.49
C ALA A 28 15.54 2.15 8.14
N GLU A 29 16.23 1.94 7.01
CA GLU A 29 15.58 1.92 5.70
C GLU A 29 14.66 0.72 5.54
N ILE A 30 15.11 -0.48 5.92
CA ILE A 30 14.28 -1.69 5.86
C ILE A 30 13.03 -1.54 6.70
N ILE A 31 13.16 -1.08 7.95
CA ILE A 31 12.01 -0.93 8.84
C ILE A 31 11.04 0.12 8.28
N ARG A 32 11.54 1.26 7.77
CA ARG A 32 10.68 2.29 7.16
C ARG A 32 9.96 1.77 5.92
N ASP A 33 10.64 1.01 5.06
CA ASP A 33 10.01 0.43 3.85
C ASP A 33 8.97 -0.64 4.21
N ALA A 34 9.26 -1.50 5.19
CA ALA A 34 8.30 -2.48 5.70
C ALA A 34 7.05 -1.81 6.29
N ILE A 35 7.22 -0.75 7.10
CA ILE A 35 6.11 0.04 7.62
C ILE A 35 5.28 0.64 6.47
N ARG A 36 5.93 1.21 5.45
CA ARG A 36 5.21 1.78 4.31
C ARG A 36 4.44 0.73 3.53
N GLN A 37 5.04 -0.44 3.31
CA GLN A 37 4.42 -1.51 2.54
C GLN A 37 3.24 -2.15 3.26
N VAL A 38 3.32 -2.31 4.58
CA VAL A 38 2.32 -3.04 5.37
C VAL A 38 1.25 -2.12 5.94
N LEU A 39 1.64 -0.99 6.53
CA LEU A 39 0.73 -0.10 7.28
C LEU A 39 0.30 1.13 6.48
N LEU A 40 1.22 1.69 5.67
CA LEU A 40 0.93 2.88 4.87
C LEU A 40 0.75 2.54 3.39
N LYS A 41 0.30 1.31 3.10
CA LYS A 41 -0.03 0.92 1.73
C LYS A 41 -1.04 1.95 1.22
N PRO A 42 -0.75 2.67 0.13
CA PRO A 42 -1.69 3.65 -0.40
C PRO A 42 -3.02 2.94 -0.63
N GLN A 43 -4.10 3.46 -0.04
CA GLN A 43 -5.43 2.99 -0.40
C GLN A 43 -5.57 3.19 -1.90
N THR A 44 -5.86 2.09 -2.58
CA THR A 44 -6.00 2.05 -4.03
C THR A 44 -7.45 2.45 -4.27
N ASP A 45 -7.66 3.70 -4.62
CA ASP A 45 -8.96 4.36 -4.47
C ASP A 45 -9.68 4.46 -5.83
N GLY A 46 -10.73 3.62 -6.03
CA GLY A 46 -11.57 3.46 -7.24
C GLY A 46 -11.71 2.04 -7.85
N PRO A 47 -12.56 1.82 -8.90
CA PRO A 47 -12.83 0.48 -9.46
C PRO A 47 -11.62 -0.14 -10.19
N VAL A 48 -10.70 0.72 -10.64
CA VAL A 48 -9.33 0.50 -11.13
C VAL A 48 -8.34 1.24 -10.20
N ALA A 49 -8.79 1.57 -8.99
CA ALA A 49 -8.12 2.48 -8.07
C ALA A 49 -7.71 3.83 -8.69
N ILE A 50 -8.59 4.38 -9.55
CA ILE A 50 -8.40 5.70 -10.19
C ILE A 50 -9.29 6.78 -9.55
N TRP A 51 -10.43 6.43 -8.92
CA TRP A 51 -11.42 7.43 -8.47
C TRP A 51 -12.46 6.93 -7.43
N ASP A 52 -12.73 7.77 -6.42
CA ASP A 52 -13.55 7.45 -5.21
C ASP A 52 -15.01 7.90 -5.22
N GLY A 53 -15.47 8.52 -6.30
CA GLY A 53 -16.85 8.98 -6.39
C GLY A 53 -17.84 7.88 -6.78
N GLN A 54 -19.11 8.03 -6.36
CA GLN A 54 -20.19 7.18 -6.86
C GLN A 54 -20.44 7.48 -8.35
N PRO A 55 -20.44 6.47 -9.24
CA PRO A 55 -20.70 6.69 -10.66
C PRO A 55 -22.11 7.27 -10.85
N LYS A 56 -22.22 8.34 -11.65
CA LYS A 56 -23.50 9.00 -11.92
C LYS A 56 -24.48 8.12 -12.70
N ARG A 57 -23.96 7.20 -13.53
CA ARG A 57 -24.70 6.22 -14.34
C ARG A 57 -23.87 4.96 -14.47
N SER A 58 -24.53 3.82 -14.59
CA SER A 58 -23.91 2.51 -14.82
C SER A 58 -23.50 2.38 -16.29
N SER A 59 -22.58 1.44 -16.58
CA SER A 59 -22.21 1.12 -17.97
C SER A 59 -23.41 0.62 -18.77
N SER A 60 -24.35 -0.07 -18.12
CA SER A 60 -25.59 -0.55 -18.75
C SER A 60 -26.52 0.59 -19.19
N ASP A 61 -26.50 1.73 -18.51
CA ASP A 61 -27.29 2.91 -18.89
C ASP A 61 -26.79 3.56 -20.20
N HIS A 62 -25.54 3.29 -20.60
CA HIS A 62 -25.00 3.75 -21.88
C HIS A 62 -25.46 2.86 -23.04
N ASP A 63 -25.63 1.56 -22.81
CA ASP A 63 -26.04 0.61 -23.85
C ASP A 63 -27.49 0.86 -24.29
N SER A 64 -28.34 1.37 -23.40
CA SER A 64 -29.74 1.72 -23.70
C SER A 64 -29.95 2.94 -24.62
N VAL A 65 -28.88 3.64 -25.05
CA VAL A 65 -28.99 4.82 -25.94
C VAL A 65 -29.44 4.44 -27.36
N HIS A 66 -29.37 3.16 -27.72
CA HIS A 66 -29.76 2.65 -29.04
C HIS A 66 -30.93 1.66 -29.01
N ASP A 67 -31.59 1.50 -27.86
CA ASP A 67 -32.65 0.49 -27.66
C ASP A 67 -34.07 1.00 -27.96
N GLU A 68 -34.27 2.30 -28.19
CA GLU A 68 -35.54 2.86 -28.69
C GLU A 68 -35.36 3.38 -30.14
N PRO A 69 -36.36 3.20 -31.03
CA PRO A 69 -36.20 3.08 -32.49
C PRO A 69 -35.83 4.35 -33.27
#